data_AF-X1DVS1-F1
#
_entry.id   AF-X1DVS1-F1
#
_cell.length_a   1.000
_cell.length_b   1.000
_cell.length_c   1.000
_cell.angle_alpha   90.00
_cell.angle_beta   90.00
_cell.angle_gamma   90.00
#
_symmetry.space_group_name_H-M   'P 1'
#
loop_
_entity.id
_entity.type
_entity.pdbx_description
1 polymer ?
#
loop_
_entity_poly.entity_id
_entity_poly.type
_entity_poly.pdbx_seq_one_letter_code
_entity_poly.pdbx_strand_id
1 'polypeptide(L)'
;ADLQQAEWDNLSNAFLGGVVFNLANILLVAAIAVAGMSVAFPVGIGIALVFGVLINYFATPYGDVVILFSGIGLITIAIILDAAAYKKLTKTIRKVSTKGILLSICAGVLMALFYRFVASSMSSDFINPVSGELTPYTAVFIFAIGIFISNFIFNTIFMKKPVEGEPVTYKQYFNGGLKVHSTGFLGGIIWCIGMSLNIIAAGKAGYAISYGLGQGATLIAALWGVFIWKEFSDAPKGTNMLLALMFVCFVIGLGLVVYAGI
;
A
#
# COMPACT_ATOMS: atom_id res chain seq x y z
N ALA A 1 21.73 4.09 21.54
CA ALA A 1 20.88 5.07 22.24
C ALA A 1 19.41 4.75 21.99
N ASP A 2 18.84 5.03 20.81
CA ASP A 2 17.38 4.89 20.59
C ASP A 2 16.85 3.46 20.76
N LEU A 3 17.52 2.46 20.18
CA LEU A 3 17.16 1.05 20.39
C LEU A 3 17.34 0.55 21.84
N GLN A 4 18.22 1.19 22.61
CA GLN A 4 18.51 0.76 24.00
C GLN A 4 17.47 1.28 24.99
N GLN A 5 16.82 2.41 24.65
CA GLN A 5 15.81 3.04 25.49
C GLN A 5 14.38 2.60 25.11
N ALA A 6 14.22 1.99 23.93
CA ALA A 6 12.93 1.57 23.40
C ALA A 6 12.22 0.52 24.28
N GLU A 7 10.95 0.78 24.57
CA GLU A 7 10.08 -0.17 25.25
C GLU A 7 9.65 -1.31 24.32
N TRP A 8 9.41 -2.49 24.92
CA TRP A 8 9.01 -3.69 24.19
C TRP A 8 7.71 -3.52 23.41
N ASP A 9 6.76 -2.74 23.93
CA ASP A 9 5.49 -2.47 23.27
C ASP A 9 5.69 -1.67 21.97
N ASN A 10 6.63 -0.71 21.96
CA ASN A 10 6.94 0.07 20.77
C ASN A 10 7.73 -0.74 19.74
N LEU A 11 8.71 -1.54 20.19
CA LEU A 11 9.43 -2.46 19.32
C LEU A 11 8.50 -3.50 18.68
N SER A 12 7.61 -4.09 19.48
CA SER A 12 6.66 -5.10 19.00
C SER A 12 5.63 -4.51 18.04
N ASN A 13 5.13 -3.29 18.29
CA ASN A 13 4.23 -2.60 17.37
C ASN A 13 4.88 -2.31 16.02
N ALA A 14 6.09 -1.74 15.99
CA ALA A 14 6.81 -1.50 14.74
C ALA A 14 7.05 -2.82 13.97
N PHE A 15 7.47 -3.87 14.69
CA PHE A 15 7.69 -5.19 14.11
C PHE A 15 6.41 -5.79 13.53
N LEU A 16 5.30 -5.77 14.28
CA LEU A 16 3.99 -6.23 13.85
C LEU A 16 3.48 -5.45 12.63
N GLY A 17 3.72 -4.14 12.57
CA GLY A 17 3.48 -3.33 11.38
C GLY A 17 4.16 -3.94 10.14
N GLY A 18 5.42 -4.35 10.27
CA GLY A 18 6.17 -5.01 9.20
C GLY A 18 5.57 -6.36 8.79
N VAL A 19 5.22 -7.19 9.76
CA VAL A 19 4.58 -8.50 9.53
C VAL A 19 3.24 -8.35 8.79
N VAL A 20 2.38 -7.45 9.28
CA VAL A 20 1.05 -7.18 8.71
C VAL A 20 1.18 -6.62 7.30
N PHE A 21 2.09 -5.67 7.09
CA PHE A 21 2.36 -5.10 5.76
C PHE A 21 2.81 -6.18 4.77
N ASN A 22 3.73 -7.05 5.17
CA ASN A 22 4.22 -8.12 4.30
C ASN A 22 3.10 -9.09 3.89
N LEU A 23 2.30 -9.53 4.87
CA LEU A 23 1.15 -10.41 4.59
C LEU A 23 0.14 -9.74 3.66
N ALA A 24 -0.16 -8.46 3.88
CA ALA A 24 -1.08 -7.69 3.05
C ALA A 24 -0.62 -7.65 1.58
N ASN A 25 0.67 -7.42 1.33
CA ASN A 25 1.24 -7.40 -0.02
C ASN A 25 1.17 -8.77 -0.71
N ILE A 26 1.54 -9.85 0.00
CA ILE A 26 1.46 -11.21 -0.55
C ILE A 26 0.01 -11.57 -0.91
N LEU A 27 -0.94 -11.25 -0.04
CA LEU A 27 -2.37 -11.48 -0.29
C LEU A 27 -2.89 -10.65 -1.46
N LEU A 28 -2.44 -9.41 -1.61
CA LEU A 28 -2.80 -8.56 -2.74
C LEU A 28 -2.31 -9.16 -4.07
N VAL A 29 -1.05 -9.58 -4.13
CA VAL A 29 -0.48 -10.24 -5.32
C VAL A 29 -1.25 -11.54 -5.64
N ALA A 30 -1.55 -12.34 -4.63
CA ALA A 30 -2.35 -13.55 -4.78
C ALA A 30 -3.78 -13.25 -5.26
N ALA A 31 -4.39 -12.17 -4.79
CA ALA A 31 -5.70 -11.74 -5.24
C ALA A 31 -5.68 -11.27 -6.70
N ILE A 32 -4.64 -10.54 -7.11
CA ILE A 32 -4.45 -10.10 -8.51
C ILE A 32 -4.34 -11.30 -9.45
N ALA A 33 -3.59 -12.34 -9.07
CA ALA A 33 -3.44 -13.55 -9.87
C ALA A 33 -4.81 -14.21 -10.15
N VAL A 34 -5.62 -14.39 -9.10
CA VAL A 34 -6.90 -15.11 -9.19
C VAL A 34 -8.06 -14.25 -9.73
N ALA A 35 -8.16 -12.99 -9.29
CA ALA A 35 -9.30 -12.11 -9.58
C ALA A 35 -9.05 -11.14 -10.74
N GLY A 36 -7.79 -10.91 -11.10
CA GLY A 36 -7.37 -9.86 -12.02
C GLY A 36 -7.29 -8.47 -11.37
N MET A 37 -6.54 -7.57 -12.01
CA MET A 37 -6.34 -6.20 -11.52
C MET A 37 -7.64 -5.41 -11.39
N SER A 38 -8.61 -5.61 -12.29
CA SER A 38 -9.90 -4.89 -12.28
C SER A 38 -10.77 -5.17 -11.04
N VAL A 39 -10.48 -6.23 -10.29
CA VAL A 39 -11.19 -6.58 -9.04
C VAL A 39 -10.28 -6.42 -7.83
N ALA A 40 -9.05 -6.92 -7.91
CA ALA A 40 -8.17 -6.93 -6.75
C ALA A 40 -7.69 -5.55 -6.34
N PHE A 41 -7.41 -4.68 -7.32
CA PHE A 41 -6.91 -3.35 -7.07
C PHE A 41 -7.97 -2.44 -6.40
N PRO A 42 -9.22 -2.34 -6.89
CA PRO A 42 -10.22 -1.47 -6.28
C PRO A 42 -10.70 -1.96 -4.93
N VAL A 43 -10.87 -3.27 -4.78
CA VAL A 43 -11.29 -3.85 -3.51
C VAL A 43 -10.16 -3.76 -2.49
N GLY A 44 -8.94 -4.19 -2.85
CA GLY A 44 -7.81 -4.18 -1.91
C GLY A 44 -7.34 -2.77 -1.57
N ILE A 45 -6.90 -2.01 -2.58
CA ILE A 45 -6.33 -0.68 -2.39
C ILE A 45 -7.39 0.34 -1.97
N GLY A 46 -8.62 0.24 -2.51
CA GLY A 46 -9.71 1.13 -2.10
C GLY A 46 -10.10 0.94 -0.63
N ILE A 47 -10.20 -0.30 -0.15
CA ILE A 47 -10.41 -0.58 1.28
C ILE A 47 -9.22 -0.06 2.10
N ALA A 48 -7.99 -0.33 1.67
CA ALA A 48 -6.79 0.12 2.36
C ALA A 48 -6.79 1.65 2.55
N LEU A 49 -7.04 2.40 1.46
CA LEU A 49 -7.14 3.85 1.47
C LEU A 49 -8.19 4.33 2.47
N VAL A 50 -9.46 3.91 2.30
CA VAL A 50 -10.57 4.46 3.08
C VAL A 50 -10.42 4.09 4.55
N PHE A 51 -10.18 2.81 4.85
CA PHE A 51 -10.05 2.36 6.23
C PHE A 51 -8.77 2.86 6.87
N GLY A 52 -7.66 2.90 6.15
CA GLY A 52 -6.39 3.38 6.69
C GLY A 52 -6.45 4.86 7.05
N VAL A 53 -7.09 5.70 6.22
CA VAL A 53 -7.30 7.11 6.58
C VAL A 53 -8.24 7.23 7.79
N LEU A 54 -9.35 6.49 7.83
CA LEU A 54 -10.27 6.50 8.98
C LEU A 54 -9.56 6.09 10.28
N ILE A 55 -8.84 4.97 10.27
CA ILE A 55 -8.14 4.44 11.45
C ILE A 55 -7.11 5.45 11.96
N ASN A 56 -6.30 6.04 11.07
CA ASN A 56 -5.29 7.01 11.48
C ASN A 56 -5.91 8.34 11.91
N TYR A 57 -7.00 8.78 11.28
CA TYR A 57 -7.69 10.01 11.64
C TYR A 57 -8.35 9.90 13.02
N PHE A 58 -9.04 8.81 13.32
CA PHE A 58 -9.65 8.63 14.64
C PHE A 58 -8.62 8.42 15.75
N ALA A 59 -7.46 7.83 15.43
CA ALA A 59 -6.38 7.66 16.39
C ALA A 59 -5.67 8.98 16.74
N THR A 60 -5.48 9.86 15.75
CA THR A 60 -4.83 11.16 15.95
C THR A 60 -5.44 12.18 14.98
N PRO A 61 -6.57 12.80 15.36
CA PRO A 61 -7.28 13.73 14.49
C PRO A 61 -6.41 14.94 14.15
N TYR A 62 -6.25 15.22 12.86
CA TYR A 62 -5.48 16.34 12.35
C TYR A 62 -6.01 16.79 10.99
N GLY A 63 -6.08 18.10 10.78
CA GLY A 63 -6.55 18.71 9.53
C GLY A 63 -8.07 18.88 9.42
N ASP A 64 -8.53 19.53 8.33
CA ASP A 64 -9.95 19.70 8.04
C ASP A 64 -10.57 18.37 7.58
N VAL A 65 -11.52 17.89 8.39
CA VAL A 65 -12.21 16.61 8.18
C VAL A 65 -12.99 16.56 6.87
N VAL A 66 -13.68 17.64 6.51
CA VAL A 66 -14.56 17.67 5.34
C VAL A 66 -13.72 17.66 4.07
N ILE A 67 -12.64 18.43 4.05
CA ILE A 67 -11.70 18.51 2.93
C ILE A 67 -10.96 17.17 2.77
N LEU A 68 -10.47 16.60 3.88
CA LEU A 68 -9.77 15.31 3.87
C LEU A 68 -10.65 14.22 3.26
N PHE A 69 -11.85 14.00 3.82
CA PHE A 69 -12.73 12.92 3.36
C PHE A 69 -13.32 13.17 1.97
N SER A 70 -13.48 14.43 1.56
CA SER A 70 -13.82 14.78 0.17
C SER A 70 -12.68 14.40 -0.78
N GLY A 71 -11.42 14.66 -0.40
CA GLY A 71 -10.24 14.17 -1.12
C GLY A 71 -10.20 12.65 -1.24
N ILE A 72 -10.41 11.94 -0.13
CA ILE A 72 -10.47 10.47 -0.13
C ILE A 72 -11.62 9.94 -1.02
N GLY A 73 -12.77 10.60 -0.99
CA GLY A 73 -13.91 10.27 -1.85
C GLY A 73 -13.56 10.37 -3.34
N LEU A 74 -12.88 11.44 -3.76
CA LEU A 74 -12.42 11.60 -5.14
C LEU A 74 -11.37 10.55 -5.54
N ILE A 75 -10.42 10.25 -4.66
CA ILE A 75 -9.42 9.19 -4.92
C ILE A 75 -10.11 7.83 -5.05
N THR A 76 -11.13 7.55 -4.24
CA THR A 76 -11.92 6.32 -4.33
C THR A 76 -12.66 6.23 -5.65
N ILE A 77 -13.27 7.33 -6.12
CA ILE A 77 -13.89 7.40 -7.45
C ILE A 77 -12.85 7.13 -8.54
N ALA A 78 -11.65 7.70 -8.42
CA ALA A 78 -10.57 7.48 -9.38
C ALA A 78 -10.17 5.99 -9.46
N ILE A 79 -10.01 5.31 -8.32
CA ILE A 79 -9.73 3.87 -8.26
C ILE A 79 -10.83 3.05 -8.94
N ILE A 80 -12.10 3.43 -8.79
CA ILE A 80 -13.24 2.76 -9.45
C ILE A 80 -13.21 2.98 -10.97
N LEU A 81 -12.84 4.18 -11.42
CA LEU A 81 -12.70 4.48 -12.84
C LEU A 81 -11.55 3.70 -13.48
N ASP A 82 -10.43 3.56 -12.77
CA ASP A 82 -9.30 2.72 -13.19
C ASP A 82 -9.72 1.25 -13.34
N ALA A 83 -10.43 0.72 -12.35
CA ALA A 83 -11.05 -0.61 -12.40
C ALA A 83 -11.87 -0.83 -13.67
N ALA A 84 -12.72 0.16 -13.98
CA ALA A 84 -13.61 0.12 -15.12
C ALA A 84 -12.82 0.16 -16.44
N ALA A 85 -11.72 0.91 -16.49
CA ALA A 85 -10.81 0.92 -17.63
C ALA A 85 -10.15 -0.46 -17.83
N TYR A 86 -9.59 -1.06 -16.78
CA TYR A 86 -9.01 -2.42 -16.84
C TYR A 86 -10.04 -3.49 -17.21
N LYS A 87 -11.28 -3.35 -16.73
CA LYS A 87 -12.38 -4.24 -17.11
C LYS A 87 -12.70 -4.15 -18.60
N LYS A 88 -12.66 -2.95 -19.22
CA LYS A 88 -12.84 -2.78 -20.66
C LYS A 88 -11.69 -3.33 -21.49
N LEU A 89 -10.47 -3.30 -20.97
CA LEU A 89 -9.28 -3.87 -21.62
C LEU A 89 -9.36 -5.41 -21.68
N THR A 90 -9.98 -6.02 -20.68
CA THR A 90 -10.05 -7.49 -20.58
C THR A 90 -11.08 -8.05 -21.57
N LYS A 91 -10.60 -8.65 -22.67
CA LYS A 91 -11.45 -9.26 -23.72
C LYS A 91 -12.19 -10.53 -23.27
N THR A 92 -11.74 -11.16 -22.18
CA THR A 92 -12.33 -12.38 -21.62
C THR A 92 -13.11 -12.04 -20.36
N ILE A 93 -14.40 -12.35 -20.32
CA ILE A 93 -15.20 -12.29 -19.09
C ILE A 93 -14.74 -13.45 -18.18
N ARG A 94 -13.65 -13.26 -17.42
CA ARG A 94 -13.33 -14.16 -16.31
C ARG A 94 -14.41 -13.97 -15.25
N LYS A 95 -15.08 -15.05 -14.86
CA LYS A 95 -16.01 -15.03 -13.73
C LYS A 95 -15.21 -14.60 -12.49
N VAL A 96 -15.66 -13.55 -11.81
CA VAL A 96 -14.99 -13.04 -10.63
C VAL A 96 -14.95 -14.14 -9.56
N SER A 97 -13.75 -14.49 -9.12
CA SER A 97 -13.56 -15.54 -8.12
C SER A 97 -13.86 -15.00 -6.72
N THR A 98 -14.77 -15.65 -6.00
CA THR A 98 -15.05 -15.32 -4.58
C THR A 98 -13.78 -15.40 -3.73
N LYS A 99 -12.91 -16.38 -4.00
CA LYS A 99 -11.60 -16.51 -3.35
C LYS A 99 -10.76 -15.26 -3.57
N GLY A 100 -10.74 -14.76 -4.81
CA GLY A 100 -10.03 -13.55 -5.19
C GLY A 100 -10.54 -12.30 -4.44
N ILE A 101 -11.86 -12.11 -4.39
CA ILE A 101 -12.48 -11.00 -3.64
C ILE A 101 -12.10 -11.06 -2.15
N LEU A 102 -12.23 -12.24 -1.53
CA LEU A 102 -11.89 -12.41 -0.10
C LEU A 102 -10.42 -12.10 0.17
N LEU A 103 -9.50 -12.55 -0.69
CA LEU A 103 -8.08 -12.22 -0.60
C LEU A 103 -7.85 -10.71 -0.71
N SER A 104 -8.53 -10.02 -1.63
CA SER A 104 -8.45 -8.57 -1.76
C SER A 104 -8.96 -7.83 -0.53
N ILE A 105 -10.10 -8.24 0.04
CA ILE A 105 -10.64 -7.64 1.26
C ILE A 105 -9.65 -7.82 2.41
N CYS A 106 -9.16 -9.04 2.63
CA CYS A 106 -8.18 -9.32 3.68
C CYS A 106 -6.90 -8.50 3.47
N ALA A 107 -6.39 -8.42 2.25
CA ALA A 107 -5.23 -7.60 1.91
C ALA A 107 -5.49 -6.12 2.23
N GLY A 108 -6.63 -5.57 1.82
CA GLY A 108 -7.00 -4.19 2.06
C GLY A 108 -7.13 -3.84 3.54
N VAL A 109 -7.79 -4.69 4.33
CA VAL A 109 -7.94 -4.50 5.78
C VAL A 109 -6.58 -4.54 6.48
N LEU A 110 -5.73 -5.51 6.16
CA LEU A 110 -4.38 -5.59 6.74
C LEU A 110 -3.52 -4.38 6.32
N MET A 111 -3.64 -3.95 5.05
CA MET A 111 -2.96 -2.77 4.53
C MET A 111 -3.45 -1.47 5.18
N ALA A 112 -4.70 -1.40 5.63
CA ALA A 112 -5.19 -0.26 6.41
C ALA A 112 -4.56 -0.21 7.81
N LEU A 113 -4.28 -1.37 8.41
CA LEU A 113 -3.83 -1.50 9.80
C LEU A 113 -2.33 -1.29 10.00
N PHE A 114 -1.47 -1.71 9.05
CA PHE A 114 -0.02 -1.72 9.27
C PHE A 114 0.52 -0.34 9.67
N TYR A 115 0.01 0.72 9.02
CA TYR A 115 0.52 2.07 9.24
C TYR A 115 0.26 2.55 10.65
N ARG A 116 -0.88 2.14 11.25
CA ARG A 116 -1.21 2.50 12.61
C ARG A 116 -0.28 1.82 13.62
N PHE A 117 0.10 0.56 13.40
CA PHE A 117 1.09 -0.12 14.24
C PHE A 117 2.44 0.60 14.23
N VAL A 118 2.87 1.08 13.07
CA VAL A 118 4.10 1.88 12.97
C VAL A 118 3.91 3.23 13.66
N ALA A 119 2.82 3.95 13.35
CA ALA A 119 2.47 5.25 13.96
C ALA A 119 2.40 5.18 15.49
N SER A 120 1.86 4.11 16.06
CA SER A 120 1.73 3.94 17.51
C SER A 120 3.03 3.56 18.21
N SER A 121 4.07 3.19 17.47
CA SER A 121 5.39 2.88 18.04
C SER A 121 6.30 4.11 18.16
N MET A 122 5.94 5.21 17.50
CA MET A 122 6.82 6.35 17.31
C MET A 122 6.49 7.50 18.25
N SER A 123 7.53 8.26 18.59
CA SER A 123 7.40 9.48 19.36
C SER A 123 6.54 10.53 18.66
N SER A 124 5.71 11.24 19.41
CA SER A 124 4.95 12.38 18.89
C SER A 124 5.82 13.62 18.61
N ASP A 125 6.95 13.77 19.31
CA ASP A 125 7.99 14.77 19.03
C ASP A 125 9.20 14.06 18.38
N PHE A 126 9.51 14.41 17.13
CA PHE A 126 10.64 13.85 16.39
C PHE A 126 11.97 14.57 16.67
N ILE A 127 11.94 15.75 17.30
CA ILE A 127 13.12 16.54 17.67
C ILE A 127 13.59 16.14 19.06
N ASN A 128 12.66 15.98 20.00
CA ASN A 128 12.92 15.50 21.36
C ASN A 128 12.11 14.22 21.63
N PRO A 129 12.59 13.05 21.17
CA PRO A 129 11.85 11.80 21.32
C PRO A 129 11.53 11.50 22.78
N VAL A 130 10.28 11.11 23.04
CA VAL A 130 9.84 10.66 24.36
C VAL A 130 10.57 9.36 24.72
N SER A 131 11.05 9.28 25.96
CA SER A 131 11.68 8.05 26.46
C SER A 131 10.69 6.88 26.40
N GLY A 132 11.17 5.72 25.97
CA GLY A 132 10.41 4.52 25.64
C GLY A 132 9.96 4.43 24.18
N GLU A 133 9.76 5.56 23.48
CA GLU A 133 9.18 5.61 22.13
C GLU A 133 10.26 5.63 21.03
N LEU A 134 9.93 5.16 19.83
CA LEU A 134 10.89 5.08 18.72
C LEU A 134 10.97 6.38 17.94
N THR A 135 12.17 6.71 17.45
CA THR A 135 12.27 7.67 16.34
C THR A 135 11.72 7.08 15.04
N PRO A 136 11.34 7.93 14.05
CA PRO A 136 10.98 7.49 12.70
C PRO A 136 11.94 6.49 12.07
N TYR A 137 13.24 6.73 12.21
CA TYR A 137 14.28 5.88 11.62
C TYR A 137 14.32 4.50 12.26
N THR A 138 14.26 4.44 13.59
CA THR A 138 14.25 3.17 14.33
C THR A 138 12.96 2.40 14.07
N ALA A 139 11.81 3.07 14.04
CA ALA A 139 10.54 2.42 13.73
C ALA A 139 10.55 1.79 12.33
N VAL A 140 11.02 2.50 11.30
CA VAL A 140 11.14 1.95 9.95
C VAL A 140 12.15 0.80 9.89
N PHE A 141 13.25 0.88 10.65
CA PHE A 141 14.23 -0.21 10.74
C PHE A 141 13.64 -1.48 11.35
N ILE A 142 12.96 -1.37 12.50
CA ILE A 142 12.30 -2.51 13.16
C ILE A 142 11.15 -3.07 12.30
N PHE A 143 10.39 -2.19 11.65
CA PHE A 143 9.40 -2.55 10.65
C PHE A 143 10.00 -3.39 9.50
N ALA A 144 11.17 -2.98 8.97
CA ALA A 144 11.87 -3.73 7.92
C ALA A 144 12.33 -5.12 8.40
N ILE A 145 12.76 -5.25 9.67
CA ILE A 145 13.05 -6.56 10.29
C ILE A 145 11.78 -7.42 10.34
N GLY A 146 10.63 -6.82 10.70
CA GLY A 146 9.32 -7.48 10.68
C GLY A 146 8.97 -8.05 9.30
N ILE A 147 9.17 -7.27 8.24
CA ILE A 147 9.01 -7.75 6.86
C ILE A 147 9.97 -8.91 6.59
N PHE A 148 11.26 -8.73 6.85
CA PHE A 148 12.29 -9.70 6.52
C PHE A 148 12.03 -11.07 7.18
N ILE A 149 11.78 -11.09 8.50
CA ILE A 149 11.56 -12.32 9.26
C ILE A 149 10.25 -12.99 8.83
N SER A 150 9.16 -12.24 8.74
CA SER A 150 7.87 -12.80 8.33
C SER A 150 7.86 -13.34 6.91
N ASN A 151 8.71 -12.79 6.03
CA ASN A 151 8.80 -13.24 4.65
C ASN A 151 9.24 -14.69 4.55
N PHE A 152 10.17 -15.16 5.39
CA PHE A 152 10.54 -16.58 5.39
C PHE A 152 9.37 -17.49 5.75
N ILE A 153 8.45 -17.05 6.62
CA ILE A 153 7.28 -17.83 7.02
C ILE A 153 6.23 -17.78 5.90
N PHE A 154 5.77 -16.59 5.54
CA PHE A 154 4.68 -16.42 4.58
C PHE A 154 5.08 -16.91 3.19
N ASN A 155 6.27 -16.55 2.71
CA ASN A 155 6.72 -17.01 1.40
C ASN A 155 6.84 -18.54 1.37
N THR A 156 7.37 -19.19 2.42
CA THR A 156 7.42 -20.67 2.47
C THR A 156 6.04 -21.30 2.38
N ILE A 157 5.03 -20.71 3.05
CA ILE A 157 3.64 -21.22 2.99
C ILE A 157 3.10 -21.10 1.57
N PHE A 158 3.21 -19.92 0.95
CA PHE A 158 2.71 -19.66 -0.41
C PHE A 158 3.49 -20.42 -1.48
N MET A 159 4.77 -20.71 -1.28
CA MET A 159 5.55 -21.56 -2.18
C MET A 159 5.10 -23.01 -2.13
N LYS A 160 4.76 -23.54 -0.94
CA LYS A 160 4.26 -24.92 -0.78
C LYS A 160 2.81 -25.10 -1.18
N LYS A 161 1.97 -24.08 -0.94
CA LYS A 161 0.53 -24.08 -1.21
C LYS A 161 0.16 -22.78 -1.94
N PRO A 162 0.54 -22.65 -3.21
CA PRO A 162 0.26 -21.43 -3.97
C PRO A 162 -1.24 -21.25 -4.16
N VAL A 163 -1.64 -19.99 -4.23
CA VAL A 163 -3.05 -19.64 -4.43
C VAL A 163 -3.51 -19.99 -5.86
N GLU A 164 -2.58 -19.95 -6.81
CA GLU A 164 -2.70 -20.33 -8.22
C GLU A 164 -1.34 -20.86 -8.72
N GLY A 165 -1.34 -21.85 -9.61
CA GLY A 165 -0.12 -22.46 -10.16
C GLY A 165 0.40 -23.66 -9.35
N GLU A 166 1.57 -24.15 -9.74
CA GLU A 166 2.22 -25.31 -9.12
C GLU A 166 3.13 -24.90 -7.95
N PRO A 167 3.30 -25.76 -6.91
CA PRO A 167 4.22 -25.50 -5.83
C PRO A 167 5.66 -25.27 -6.32
N VAL A 168 6.33 -24.29 -5.71
CA VAL A 168 7.69 -23.88 -6.04
C VAL A 168 8.64 -24.12 -4.87
N THR A 169 9.94 -24.17 -5.16
CA THR A 169 10.99 -24.45 -4.16
C THR A 169 12.00 -23.31 -4.09
N TYR A 170 12.69 -23.18 -2.96
CA TYR A 170 13.76 -22.16 -2.80
C TYR A 170 14.89 -22.33 -3.80
N LYS A 171 15.11 -23.55 -4.32
CA LYS A 171 16.09 -23.78 -5.39
C LYS A 171 15.75 -22.98 -6.64
N GLN A 172 14.47 -22.84 -6.98
CA GLN A 172 14.04 -22.02 -8.12
C GLN A 172 14.27 -20.52 -7.86
N TYR A 173 14.09 -20.06 -6.61
CA TYR A 173 14.42 -18.68 -6.23
C TYR A 173 15.91 -18.39 -6.42
N PHE A 174 16.80 -19.24 -5.89
CA PHE A 174 18.26 -19.03 -5.99
C PHE A 174 18.83 -19.27 -7.39
N ASN A 175 18.10 -20.01 -8.25
CA ASN A 175 18.43 -20.12 -9.67
C ASN A 175 18.01 -18.88 -10.48
N GLY A 176 17.34 -17.90 -9.86
CA GLY A 176 17.03 -16.62 -10.46
C GLY A 176 18.29 -15.86 -10.88
N GLY A 177 18.27 -15.26 -12.08
CA GLY A 177 19.38 -14.43 -12.54
C GLY A 177 19.46 -13.11 -11.79
N LEU A 178 20.65 -12.48 -11.81
CA LEU A 178 20.89 -11.18 -11.16
C LEU A 178 19.85 -10.12 -11.56
N LYS A 179 19.46 -10.07 -12.84
CA LYS A 179 18.43 -9.13 -13.33
C LYS A 179 17.10 -9.25 -12.59
N VAL A 180 16.68 -10.47 -12.22
CA VAL A 180 15.42 -10.72 -11.51
C VAL A 180 15.54 -10.33 -10.04
N HIS A 181 16.67 -10.62 -9.40
CA HIS A 181 16.88 -10.19 -8.01
C HIS A 181 17.07 -8.67 -7.88
N SER A 182 17.72 -8.04 -8.87
CA SER A 182 17.94 -6.60 -8.90
C SER A 182 16.65 -5.80 -8.93
N THR A 183 15.59 -6.27 -9.62
CA THR A 183 14.30 -5.56 -9.60
C THR A 183 13.65 -5.60 -8.23
N GLY A 184 13.74 -6.73 -7.52
CA GLY A 184 13.27 -6.84 -6.13
C GLY A 184 14.04 -5.93 -5.18
N PHE A 185 15.38 -5.88 -5.31
CA PHE A 185 16.22 -5.00 -4.50
C PHE A 185 15.92 -3.51 -4.75
N LEU A 186 15.81 -3.09 -6.00
CA LEU A 186 15.45 -1.72 -6.37
C LEU A 186 14.06 -1.35 -5.88
N GLY A 187 13.08 -2.25 -6.02
CA GLY A 187 11.73 -2.06 -5.50
C GLY A 187 11.74 -1.85 -3.98
N GLY A 188 12.50 -2.68 -3.25
CA GLY A 188 12.69 -2.53 -1.80
C GLY A 188 13.33 -1.20 -1.41
N ILE A 189 14.37 -0.75 -2.12
CA ILE A 189 15.00 0.55 -1.87
C ILE A 189 14.02 1.69 -2.08
N ILE A 190 13.34 1.72 -3.23
CA ILE A 190 12.38 2.79 -3.58
C ILE A 190 11.28 2.84 -2.53
N TRP A 191 10.74 1.68 -2.16
CA TRP A 191 9.67 1.59 -1.17
C TRP A 191 10.14 2.04 0.22
N CYS A 192 11.30 1.58 0.70
CA CYS A 192 11.83 1.96 2.02
C CYS A 192 12.17 3.45 2.10
N ILE A 193 12.72 4.03 1.03
CA ILE A 193 12.95 5.49 0.96
C ILE A 193 11.61 6.23 1.01
N GLY A 194 10.64 5.80 0.20
CA GLY A 194 9.29 6.38 0.19
C GLY A 194 8.61 6.34 1.56
N MET A 195 8.63 5.17 2.22
CA MET A 195 8.08 5.00 3.57
C MET A 195 8.78 5.87 4.60
N SER A 196 10.12 5.96 4.56
CA SER A 196 10.89 6.80 5.48
C SER A 196 10.52 8.28 5.32
N LEU A 197 10.48 8.78 4.08
CA LEU A 197 10.08 10.16 3.78
C LEU A 197 8.62 10.42 4.19
N ASN A 198 7.73 9.45 3.96
CA ASN A 198 6.32 9.55 4.32
C ASN A 198 6.12 9.67 5.84
N ILE A 199 6.81 8.85 6.62
CA ILE A 199 6.74 8.87 8.09
C ILE A 199 7.33 10.16 8.66
N ILE A 200 8.45 10.63 8.12
CA ILE A 200 9.02 11.94 8.52
C ILE A 200 8.02 13.06 8.24
N ALA A 201 7.40 13.06 7.06
CA ALA A 201 6.38 14.03 6.70
C ALA A 201 5.13 13.93 7.60
N ALA A 202 4.78 12.74 8.09
CA ALA A 202 3.64 12.53 8.98
C ALA A 202 3.77 13.25 10.32
N GLY A 203 4.99 13.50 10.82
CA GLY A 203 5.20 14.32 12.02
C GLY A 203 4.71 15.77 11.86
N LYS A 204 4.64 16.28 10.62
CA LYS A 204 4.12 17.61 10.32
C LYS A 204 2.72 17.59 9.74
N ALA A 205 2.45 16.68 8.81
CA ALA A 205 1.19 16.60 8.07
C ALA A 205 0.10 15.78 8.79
N GLY A 206 0.45 15.04 9.85
CA GLY A 206 -0.44 14.09 10.50
C GLY A 206 -0.51 12.73 9.78
N TYR A 207 -0.74 11.67 10.55
CA TYR A 207 -0.69 10.30 10.04
C TYR A 207 -1.79 9.98 9.02
N ALA A 208 -3.00 10.52 9.20
CA ALA A 208 -4.12 10.30 8.27
C ALA A 208 -3.85 10.88 6.89
N ILE A 209 -3.34 12.12 6.84
CA ILE A 209 -2.98 12.82 5.62
C ILE A 209 -1.80 12.12 4.96
N SER A 210 -0.73 11.81 5.70
CA SER A 210 0.42 11.08 5.14
C SER A 210 0.06 9.71 4.60
N TYR A 211 -0.83 8.96 5.27
CA TYR A 211 -1.33 7.70 4.76
C TYR A 211 -2.12 7.89 3.45
N GLY A 212 -3.03 8.87 3.42
CA GLY A 212 -3.80 9.21 2.22
C GLY A 212 -2.90 9.63 1.05
N LEU A 213 -1.87 10.45 1.30
CA LEU A 213 -0.87 10.83 0.30
C LEU A 213 -0.02 9.67 -0.18
N GLY A 214 0.21 8.65 0.65
CA GLY A 214 0.86 7.40 0.26
C GLY A 214 0.16 6.72 -0.91
N GLN A 215 -1.16 6.90 -1.06
CA GLN A 215 -1.93 6.38 -2.19
C GLN A 215 -1.67 7.17 -3.48
N GLY A 216 -0.95 8.29 -3.45
CA GLY A 216 -0.45 8.95 -4.66
C GLY A 216 0.42 8.02 -5.53
N ALA A 217 0.99 6.95 -4.97
CA ALA A 217 1.67 5.91 -5.73
C ALA A 217 0.77 5.27 -6.81
N THR A 218 -0.55 5.15 -6.58
CA THR A 218 -1.47 4.60 -7.58
C THR A 218 -1.64 5.53 -8.77
N LEU A 219 -1.64 6.86 -8.56
CA LEU A 219 -1.65 7.83 -9.64
C LEU A 219 -0.39 7.70 -10.50
N ILE A 220 0.78 7.60 -9.87
CA ILE A 220 2.06 7.44 -10.58
C ILE A 220 2.08 6.13 -11.38
N ALA A 221 1.59 5.03 -10.79
CA ALA A 221 1.46 3.75 -11.48
C ALA A 221 0.54 3.86 -12.71
N ALA A 222 -0.61 4.51 -12.57
CA ALA A 222 -1.56 4.72 -13.66
C ALA A 222 -0.96 5.60 -14.78
N LEU A 223 -0.24 6.67 -14.45
CA LEU A 223 0.47 7.50 -15.42
C LEU A 223 1.48 6.66 -16.22
N TRP A 224 2.24 5.81 -15.54
CA TRP A 224 3.22 4.94 -16.19
C TRP A 224 2.56 3.90 -17.10
N GLY A 225 1.48 3.26 -16.63
CA GLY A 225 0.70 2.28 -17.41
C GLY A 225 0.09 2.88 -18.67
N VAL A 226 -0.50 4.08 -18.57
CA VAL A 226 -1.14 4.75 -19.70
C VAL A 226 -0.14 5.33 -20.70
N PHE A 227 0.87 6.08 -20.24
CA PHE A 227 1.71 6.87 -21.13
C PHE A 227 3.01 6.19 -21.55
N ILE A 228 3.61 5.38 -20.67
CA ILE A 228 4.91 4.73 -20.94
C ILE A 228 4.70 3.33 -21.51
N TRP A 229 3.95 2.49 -20.79
CA TRP A 229 3.68 1.11 -21.22
C TRP A 229 2.56 1.01 -22.25
N LYS A 230 1.73 2.05 -22.37
CA LYS A 230 0.61 2.12 -23.31
C LYS A 230 -0.33 0.92 -23.19
N GLU A 231 -0.61 0.48 -21.97
CA GLU A 231 -1.43 -0.72 -21.67
C GLU A 231 -2.83 -0.66 -22.29
N PHE A 232 -3.34 0.55 -22.51
CA PHE A 232 -4.67 0.80 -23.05
C PHE A 232 -4.69 1.11 -24.55
N SER A 233 -3.60 0.88 -25.30
CA SER A 233 -3.54 1.18 -26.74
C SER A 233 -4.62 0.47 -27.55
N ASP A 234 -4.96 -0.76 -27.16
CA ASP A 234 -5.96 -1.61 -27.82
C ASP A 234 -7.34 -1.55 -27.14
N ALA A 235 -7.53 -0.62 -26.21
CA ALA A 235 -8.77 -0.55 -25.43
C ALA A 235 -9.96 -0.03 -26.27
N PRO A 236 -11.19 -0.48 -25.98
CA PRO A 236 -12.39 -0.02 -26.68
C PRO A 236 -12.61 1.50 -26.57
N LYS A 237 -13.37 2.07 -27.52
CA LYS A 237 -13.77 3.48 -27.50
C LYS A 237 -14.41 3.86 -26.15
N GLY A 238 -14.11 5.07 -25.68
CA GLY A 238 -14.56 5.58 -24.39
C GLY A 238 -13.72 5.16 -23.18
N THR A 239 -12.65 4.37 -23.37
CA THR A 239 -11.68 4.10 -22.29
C THR A 239 -10.87 5.35 -21.94
N ASN A 240 -10.46 6.14 -22.93
CA ASN A 240 -9.72 7.38 -22.71
C ASN A 240 -10.48 8.40 -21.85
N MET A 241 -11.81 8.44 -21.93
CA MET A 241 -12.62 9.30 -21.07
C MET A 241 -12.60 8.84 -19.60
N LEU A 242 -12.62 7.52 -19.36
CA LEU A 242 -12.48 6.96 -18.02
C LEU A 242 -11.11 7.30 -17.42
N LEU A 243 -10.04 7.13 -18.20
CA LEU A 243 -8.68 7.46 -17.80
C LEU A 243 -8.52 8.95 -17.53
N ALA A 244 -9.07 9.82 -18.39
CA ALA A 244 -9.03 11.27 -18.18
C ALA A 244 -9.76 11.68 -16.90
N LEU A 245 -10.97 11.16 -16.67
CA LEU A 245 -11.73 11.44 -15.45
C LEU A 245 -11.03 10.89 -14.20
N MET A 246 -10.45 9.69 -14.30
CA MET A 246 -9.63 9.09 -13.25
C MET A 246 -8.47 10.01 -12.85
N PHE A 247 -7.70 10.51 -13.82
CA PHE A 247 -6.58 11.42 -13.55
C PHE A 247 -7.05 12.73 -12.91
N VAL A 248 -8.14 13.32 -13.40
CA VAL A 248 -8.73 14.53 -12.80
C VAL A 248 -9.13 14.28 -11.34
N CYS A 249 -9.84 13.19 -11.07
CA CYS A 249 -10.25 12.81 -9.72
C CYS A 249 -9.05 12.57 -8.79
N PHE A 250 -7.99 11.89 -9.26
CA PHE A 250 -6.77 11.69 -8.47
C PHE A 250 -6.07 13.02 -8.15
N VAL A 251 -5.87 13.89 -9.14
CA VAL A 251 -5.15 15.16 -8.95
C VAL A 251 -5.92 16.07 -8.00
N ILE A 252 -7.23 16.23 -8.19
CA ILE A 252 -8.06 17.03 -7.28
C ILE A 252 -8.10 16.38 -5.90
N GLY A 253 -8.30 15.06 -5.84
CA GLY A 253 -8.38 14.32 -4.58
C GLY A 253 -7.11 14.44 -3.74
N LEU A 254 -5.93 14.24 -4.34
CA LEU A 254 -4.64 14.44 -3.68
C LEU A 254 -4.43 15.90 -3.29
N GLY A 255 -4.82 16.85 -4.15
CA GLY A 255 -4.77 18.28 -3.84
C GLY A 255 -5.59 18.63 -2.59
N LEU A 256 -6.80 18.07 -2.45
CA LEU A 256 -7.62 18.24 -1.25
C LEU A 256 -6.98 17.58 -0.03
N VAL A 257 -6.41 16.38 -0.15
CA VAL A 257 -5.72 15.71 0.97
C VAL A 257 -4.54 16.56 1.47
N VAL A 258 -3.74 17.13 0.56
CA VAL A 258 -2.66 18.06 0.95
C VAL A 258 -3.23 19.31 1.63
N TYR A 259 -4.26 19.91 1.04
CA TYR A 259 -4.86 21.15 1.54
C TYR A 259 -5.54 20.97 2.90
N ALA A 260 -6.03 19.77 3.22
CA ALA A 260 -6.62 19.47 4.52
C ALA A 260 -5.64 19.63 5.69
N GLY A 261 -4.33 19.56 5.43
CA GLY A 261 -3.28 19.70 6.46
C GLY A 261 -2.66 21.09 6.55
N ILE A 262 -3.20 22.07 5.82
CA ILE A 262 -2.78 23.48 5.82
C ILE A 262 -3.81 24.28 6.62
#